data_AF-A0A1B8SPM8-F1
#
_entry.id   AF-A0A1B8SPM8-F1
#
_cell.length_a   1.000
_cell.length_b   1.000
_cell.length_c   1.000
_cell.angle_alpha   90.00
_cell.angle_beta   90.00
_cell.angle_gamma   90.00
#
_symmetry.space_group_name_H-M   'P 1'
#
loop_
_entity.id
_entity.type
_entity.pdbx_description
1 polymer ?
#
loop_
_entity_poly.entity_id
_entity_poly.type
_entity_poly.pdbx_seq_one_letter_code
_entity_poly.pdbx_strand_id
1 'polypeptide(L)'
;MKAERHKKIINILKNTGSAKVSVLSKELNVTKETIRADLNSLAKKGIISRCHGGAYIEFETLDKVAKKEIIQFLECNESFNERTDKDDAVLGKVCVLGSFNVDMISYLPRLPEAGESLLSNKFIFSPGGKGCNQALAASYSDSPVHFITKIGTDQFSEYAINFISSSKIKTSTIYQTEKYQTGTASIFVSENSGENIISIYPGSNMDITADEVKIQKDKIVNSNIILLQLETNIEALKEIIEIGNEYKIPIILNPAPYNDIVNELIEKIDILTPNETEASLLSNINVIDLESAKKAAEVIYHKGVKKVVITLGSKGSIAFDGNKFIYSPAYTAVVKNTAGAGDAFNGALAASLAKGKQFSYALRYASAFSSLAVETSNASEMPEDINVMHRINQTTYSQVVTQSPE
;
A
#
# COMPACT_ATOMS: atom_id res chain seq x y z
N MET A 1 -25.77 18.06 -29.11
CA MET A 1 -26.54 19.23 -28.65
C MET A 1 -26.95 19.18 -27.16
N LYS A 2 -27.82 18.26 -26.70
CA LYS A 2 -28.29 18.26 -25.28
C LYS A 2 -27.19 17.91 -24.26
N ALA A 3 -26.40 16.85 -24.51
CA ALA A 3 -25.32 16.43 -23.62
C ALA A 3 -24.21 17.49 -23.49
N GLU A 4 -23.87 18.15 -24.60
CA GLU A 4 -22.89 19.24 -24.63
C GLU A 4 -23.37 20.46 -23.83
N ARG A 5 -24.67 20.78 -23.92
CA ARG A 5 -25.29 21.85 -23.14
C ARG A 5 -25.35 21.52 -21.65
N HIS A 6 -25.57 20.25 -21.29
CA HIS A 6 -25.47 19.78 -19.89
C HIS A 6 -24.07 19.97 -19.33
N LYS A 7 -23.03 19.61 -20.10
CA LYS A 7 -21.63 19.86 -19.72
C LYS A 7 -21.38 21.35 -19.46
N LYS A 8 -21.84 22.24 -20.35
CA LYS A 8 -21.68 23.70 -20.19
C LYS A 8 -22.42 24.24 -18.97
N ILE A 9 -23.67 23.82 -18.72
CA ILE A 9 -24.45 24.21 -17.53
C ILE A 9 -23.73 23.79 -16.24
N ILE A 10 -23.23 22.56 -16.18
CA ILE A 10 -22.48 22.05 -15.02
C ILE A 10 -21.21 22.87 -14.80
N ASN A 11 -20.48 23.21 -15.86
CA ASN A 11 -19.25 24.00 -15.76
C ASN A 11 -19.52 25.42 -15.22
N ILE A 12 -20.58 26.07 -15.71
CA ILE A 12 -21.00 27.38 -15.22
C ILE A 12 -21.34 27.30 -13.72
N LEU A 13 -22.17 26.32 -13.32
CA LEU A 13 -22.56 26.11 -11.93
C LEU A 13 -21.37 25.75 -11.02
N LYS A 14 -20.36 25.02 -11.52
CA LYS A 14 -19.12 24.74 -10.78
C LYS A 14 -18.33 26.01 -10.49
N ASN A 15 -18.25 26.91 -11.46
CA ASN A 15 -17.48 28.15 -11.32
C ASN A 15 -18.20 29.20 -10.48
N THR A 16 -19.53 29.29 -10.58
CA THR A 16 -20.31 30.34 -9.91
C THR A 16 -21.03 29.86 -8.64
N GLY A 17 -21.03 28.55 -8.36
CA GLY A 17 -21.77 27.90 -7.27
C GLY A 17 -23.28 27.80 -7.48
N SER A 18 -23.88 28.81 -8.12
CA SER A 18 -25.29 28.84 -8.51
C SER A 18 -25.53 29.69 -9.76
N ALA A 19 -26.62 29.46 -10.48
CA ALA A 19 -27.01 30.28 -11.62
C ALA A 19 -28.54 30.34 -11.81
N LYS A 20 -29.03 31.51 -12.24
CA LYS A 20 -30.45 31.71 -12.62
C LYS A 20 -30.70 31.20 -14.03
N VAL A 21 -31.91 30.68 -14.27
CA VAL A 21 -32.35 30.20 -15.60
C VAL A 21 -32.19 31.29 -16.67
N SER A 22 -32.42 32.56 -16.32
CA SER A 22 -32.26 33.69 -17.24
C SER A 22 -30.82 33.97 -17.65
N VAL A 23 -29.85 33.64 -16.80
CA VAL A 23 -28.42 33.81 -17.09
C VAL A 23 -27.95 32.68 -18.01
N LEU A 24 -28.25 31.43 -17.65
CA LEU A 24 -27.91 30.26 -18.45
C LEU A 24 -28.53 30.29 -19.86
N SER A 25 -29.77 30.81 -19.96
CA SER A 25 -30.47 30.98 -21.24
C SER A 25 -29.75 31.96 -22.17
N LYS A 26 -29.20 33.05 -21.62
CA LYS A 26 -28.42 34.04 -22.39
C LYS A 26 -27.05 33.50 -22.77
N GLU A 27 -26.32 32.91 -21.83
CA GLU A 27 -24.97 32.40 -22.07
C GLU A 27 -24.93 31.23 -23.07
N LEU A 28 -25.95 30.38 -23.04
CA LEU A 28 -26.02 29.20 -23.91
C LEU A 28 -26.87 29.44 -25.16
N ASN A 29 -27.35 30.67 -25.34
CA ASN A 29 -28.18 31.10 -26.47
C ASN A 29 -29.37 30.15 -26.76
N VAL A 30 -30.13 29.80 -25.73
CA VAL A 30 -31.30 28.92 -25.81
C VAL A 30 -32.47 29.45 -24.98
N THR A 31 -33.68 28.96 -25.21
CA THR A 31 -34.87 29.39 -24.46
C THR A 31 -34.80 29.00 -22.97
N LYS A 32 -35.48 29.76 -22.11
CA LYS A 32 -35.57 29.46 -20.67
C LYS A 32 -36.24 28.11 -20.42
N GLU A 33 -37.18 27.71 -21.26
CA GLU A 33 -37.88 26.43 -21.23
C GLU A 33 -36.91 25.28 -21.49
N THR A 34 -36.00 25.44 -22.45
CA THR A 34 -34.93 24.46 -22.73
C THR A 34 -34.01 24.31 -21.52
N ILE A 35 -33.57 25.41 -20.91
CA ILE A 35 -32.76 25.38 -19.69
C ILE A 35 -33.50 24.71 -18.53
N ARG A 36 -34.79 25.01 -18.32
CA ARG A 36 -35.58 24.36 -17.26
C ARG A 36 -35.69 22.85 -17.46
N ALA A 37 -35.86 22.39 -18.71
CA ALA A 37 -35.89 20.96 -19.04
C ALA A 37 -34.53 20.28 -18.79
N ASP A 38 -33.43 20.97 -19.10
CA ASP A 38 -32.08 20.46 -18.85
C ASP A 38 -31.74 20.41 -17.36
N LEU A 39 -32.08 21.44 -16.60
CA LEU A 39 -31.92 21.45 -15.14
C LEU A 39 -32.78 20.36 -14.47
N ASN A 40 -33.99 20.09 -14.97
CA ASN A 40 -34.80 18.95 -14.52
C ASN A 40 -34.10 17.61 -14.80
N SER A 41 -33.53 17.46 -16.00
CA SER A 41 -32.82 16.24 -16.38
C SER A 41 -31.57 16.00 -15.55
N LEU A 42 -30.87 17.06 -15.14
CA LEU A 42 -29.67 16.99 -14.31
C LEU A 42 -30.01 16.76 -12.83
N ALA A 43 -31.05 17.40 -12.32
CA ALA A 43 -31.53 17.20 -10.96
C ALA A 43 -32.06 15.78 -10.75
N LYS A 44 -32.77 15.20 -11.72
CA LYS A 44 -33.21 13.80 -11.68
C LYS A 44 -32.05 12.80 -11.60
N LYS A 45 -30.86 13.20 -12.05
CA LYS A 45 -29.62 12.40 -11.97
C LYS A 45 -28.81 12.66 -10.71
N GLY A 46 -29.29 13.49 -9.78
CA GLY A 46 -28.58 13.86 -8.55
C GLY A 46 -27.35 14.76 -8.77
N ILE A 47 -27.21 15.36 -9.96
CA ILE A 47 -26.01 16.14 -10.31
C ILE A 47 -26.08 17.57 -9.75
N ILE A 48 -27.29 18.13 -9.60
CA ILE A 48 -27.54 19.51 -9.14
C ILE A 48 -28.82 19.58 -8.30
N SER A 49 -28.92 20.58 -7.43
CA SER A 49 -30.13 20.90 -6.67
C SER A 49 -30.86 22.09 -7.30
N ARG A 50 -32.20 22.04 -7.36
CA ARG A 50 -33.02 23.13 -7.93
C ARG A 50 -33.45 24.12 -6.87
N CYS A 51 -33.49 25.40 -7.22
CA CYS A 51 -34.08 26.45 -6.40
C CYS A 51 -35.07 27.29 -7.23
N HIS A 52 -35.85 28.15 -6.59
CA HIS A 52 -36.85 28.95 -7.28
C HIS A 52 -36.20 29.90 -8.31
N GLY A 53 -36.35 29.60 -9.60
CA GLY A 53 -35.79 30.38 -10.70
C GLY A 53 -34.35 30.04 -11.13
N GLY A 54 -33.74 29.00 -10.57
CA GLY A 54 -32.34 28.63 -10.85
C GLY A 54 -31.96 27.21 -10.42
N ALA A 55 -30.66 26.95 -10.37
CA ALA A 55 -30.08 25.76 -9.77
C ALA A 55 -28.75 26.10 -9.10
N TYR A 56 -28.35 25.26 -8.15
CA TYR A 56 -27.09 25.37 -7.44
C TYR A 56 -26.51 23.97 -7.20
N ILE A 57 -25.23 23.92 -6.89
CA ILE A 57 -24.58 22.69 -6.45
C ILE A 57 -24.52 22.76 -4.92
N GLU A 58 -25.19 21.81 -4.28
CA GLU A 58 -25.17 21.66 -2.83
C GLU A 58 -23.77 21.14 -2.45
N PHE A 59 -22.98 22.01 -1.83
CA PHE A 59 -21.68 21.63 -1.31
C PHE A 59 -21.85 21.24 0.15
N GLU A 60 -22.32 20.03 0.38
CA GLU A 60 -22.18 19.42 1.70
C GLU A 60 -20.68 19.29 2.00
N THR A 61 -20.35 19.79 3.18
CA THR A 61 -19.01 19.88 3.76
C THR A 61 -18.31 18.53 3.77
N LEU A 62 -17.03 18.55 3.34
CA LEU A 62 -15.99 17.49 3.32
C LEU A 62 -15.65 16.80 2.00
N ASP A 63 -16.28 17.14 0.87
CA ASP A 63 -16.01 16.40 -0.38
C ASP A 63 -15.65 17.30 -1.59
N LYS A 64 -14.53 18.03 -1.48
CA LYS A 64 -14.05 18.99 -2.51
C LYS A 64 -12.64 18.79 -3.06
N VAL A 65 -11.87 17.84 -2.55
CA VAL A 65 -10.61 17.41 -3.19
C VAL A 65 -10.88 16.27 -4.19
N ALA A 66 -11.72 15.30 -3.80
CA ALA A 66 -12.02 14.10 -4.60
C ALA A 66 -12.68 14.38 -5.96
N LYS A 67 -13.59 15.36 -6.08
CA LYS A 67 -14.28 15.63 -7.35
C LYS A 67 -13.42 16.31 -8.42
N LYS A 68 -12.39 17.08 -8.01
CA LYS A 68 -11.46 17.72 -8.95
C LYS A 68 -10.49 16.68 -9.53
N GLU A 69 -10.07 15.73 -8.70
CA GLU A 69 -9.20 14.61 -9.05
C GLU A 69 -9.90 13.57 -9.92
N ILE A 70 -11.18 13.25 -9.68
CA ILE A 70 -11.95 12.33 -10.54
C ILE A 70 -12.14 12.90 -11.95
N ILE A 71 -12.34 14.21 -12.09
CA ILE A 71 -12.48 14.85 -13.41
C ILE A 71 -11.13 14.88 -14.13
N GLN A 72 -10.05 15.20 -13.41
CA GLN A 72 -8.70 15.15 -13.97
C GLN A 72 -8.29 13.72 -14.34
N PHE A 73 -8.72 12.71 -13.58
CA PHE A 73 -8.54 11.29 -13.88
C PHE A 73 -9.32 10.86 -15.13
N LEU A 74 -10.57 11.31 -15.30
CA LEU A 74 -11.37 11.00 -16.49
C LEU A 74 -10.87 11.75 -17.74
N GLU A 75 -10.37 12.98 -17.60
CA GLU A 75 -9.77 13.76 -18.70
C GLU A 75 -8.38 13.23 -19.10
N CYS A 76 -7.59 12.72 -18.15
CA CYS A 76 -6.33 12.02 -18.44
C CYS A 76 -6.56 10.64 -19.10
N ASN A 77 -7.65 9.94 -18.78
CA ASN A 77 -7.91 8.58 -19.31
C ASN A 77 -8.46 8.55 -20.76
N GLU A 78 -9.09 9.61 -21.27
CA GLU A 78 -9.37 9.70 -22.71
C GLU A 78 -8.09 9.95 -23.54
N SER A 79 -6.97 10.29 -22.88
CA SER A 79 -5.67 10.55 -23.51
C SER A 79 -4.69 9.35 -23.46
N PHE A 80 -5.09 8.23 -22.84
CA PHE A 80 -4.28 7.00 -22.74
C PHE A 80 -4.92 5.85 -23.53
N ASN A 81 -5.16 6.06 -24.83
CA ASN A 81 -5.22 4.94 -25.76
C ASN A 81 -3.82 4.74 -26.35
N GLU A 82 -3.33 3.49 -26.23
CA GLU A 82 -2.06 2.94 -26.70
C GLU A 82 -0.86 3.00 -25.72
N ARG A 83 -1.00 2.37 -24.54
CA ARG A 83 0.16 1.63 -23.97
C ARG A 83 -0.03 0.16 -24.27
N THR A 84 0.99 -0.46 -24.85
CA THR A 84 0.94 -1.85 -25.29
C THR A 84 1.37 -2.78 -24.15
N ASP A 85 0.98 -4.06 -24.18
CA ASP A 85 1.42 -5.08 -23.19
C ASP A 85 2.95 -5.14 -22.98
N LYS A 86 3.73 -4.63 -23.94
CA LYS A 86 5.19 -4.51 -23.85
C LYS A 86 5.66 -3.45 -22.84
N ASP A 87 4.93 -2.35 -22.66
CA ASP A 87 5.32 -1.28 -21.73
C ASP A 87 5.07 -1.71 -20.27
N ASP A 88 3.98 -2.45 -20.03
CA ASP A 88 3.66 -3.02 -18.71
C ASP A 88 4.63 -4.15 -18.33
N ALA A 89 5.13 -4.92 -19.31
CA ALA A 89 6.14 -5.94 -19.08
C ALA A 89 7.50 -5.37 -18.63
N VAL A 90 7.85 -4.14 -19.04
CA VAL A 90 9.09 -3.46 -18.64
C VAL A 90 8.98 -2.87 -17.22
N LEU A 91 7.78 -2.47 -16.81
CA LEU A 91 7.56 -1.83 -15.51
C LEU A 91 7.38 -2.83 -14.37
N GLY A 92 7.05 -4.09 -14.65
CA GLY A 92 6.93 -5.16 -13.66
C GLY A 92 5.74 -4.98 -12.72
N LYS A 93 4.72 -5.83 -12.81
CA LYS A 93 3.49 -5.70 -12.04
C LYS A 93 3.53 -6.48 -10.73
N VAL A 94 3.13 -5.85 -9.64
CA VAL A 94 3.03 -6.47 -8.31
C VAL A 94 1.57 -6.59 -7.89
N CYS A 95 1.15 -7.78 -7.47
CA CYS A 95 -0.13 -7.99 -6.80
C CYS A 95 0.11 -8.06 -5.29
N VAL A 96 -0.59 -7.24 -4.52
CA VAL A 96 -0.53 -7.25 -3.06
C VAL A 96 -1.89 -7.63 -2.53
N LEU A 97 -1.97 -8.71 -1.75
CA LEU A 97 -3.12 -8.99 -0.88
C LEU A 97 -2.67 -8.70 0.53
N GLY A 98 -3.35 -7.77 1.20
CA GLY A 98 -2.93 -7.40 2.55
C GLY A 98 -3.85 -6.45 3.27
N SER A 99 -3.42 -6.09 4.47
CA SER A 99 -4.17 -5.28 5.41
C SER A 99 -4.21 -3.80 5.03
N PHE A 100 -5.31 -3.16 5.41
CA PHE A 100 -5.39 -1.72 5.61
C PHE A 100 -5.76 -1.46 7.07
N ASN A 101 -5.01 -0.58 7.73
CA ASN A 101 -5.33 -0.11 9.07
C ASN A 101 -5.44 1.42 9.09
N VAL A 102 -6.26 1.94 10.00
CA VAL A 102 -6.14 3.32 10.44
C VAL A 102 -5.31 3.35 11.71
N ASP A 103 -4.15 3.98 11.61
CA ASP A 103 -3.22 4.16 12.71
C ASP A 103 -3.63 5.40 13.51
N MET A 104 -3.96 5.20 14.78
CA MET A 104 -4.36 6.22 15.75
C MET A 104 -3.16 6.51 16.65
N ILE A 105 -2.45 7.60 16.37
CA ILE A 105 -1.15 7.88 16.98
C ILE A 105 -1.30 8.98 18.04
N SER A 106 -1.00 8.65 19.29
CA SER A 106 -0.90 9.58 20.41
C SER A 106 0.56 9.83 20.77
N TYR A 107 0.98 11.09 20.72
CA TYR A 107 2.30 11.52 21.18
C TYR A 107 2.23 11.95 22.64
N LEU A 108 2.95 11.24 23.49
CA LEU A 108 2.98 11.39 24.93
C LEU A 108 4.38 11.82 25.39
N PRO A 109 4.53 12.56 26.50
CA PRO A 109 5.85 12.86 27.05
C PRO A 109 6.68 11.58 27.30
N ARG A 110 6.04 10.56 27.87
CA ARG A 110 6.56 9.20 28.02
C ARG A 110 5.44 8.18 27.84
N LEU A 111 5.80 6.91 27.71
CA LEU A 111 4.81 5.83 27.71
C LEU A 111 4.15 5.73 29.11
N PRO A 112 2.83 5.48 29.18
CA PRO A 112 2.11 5.37 30.45
C PRO A 112 2.44 4.06 31.15
N GLU A 113 2.44 4.08 32.48
CA GLU A 113 2.47 2.85 33.27
C GLU A 113 1.07 2.26 33.47
N ALA A 114 0.99 1.01 33.92
CA ALA A 114 -0.28 0.35 34.17
C ALA A 114 -1.11 1.11 35.24
N GLY A 115 -2.31 1.56 34.87
CA GLY A 115 -3.20 2.33 35.73
C GLY A 115 -3.01 3.85 35.68
N GLU A 116 -2.09 4.34 34.84
CA GLU A 116 -1.83 5.76 34.68
C GLU A 116 -2.57 6.36 33.46
N SER A 117 -2.97 7.63 33.58
CA SER A 117 -3.48 8.44 32.48
C SER A 117 -2.52 9.59 32.19
N LEU A 118 -2.03 9.67 30.97
CA LEU A 118 -1.20 10.78 30.50
C LEU A 118 -1.97 11.65 29.50
N LEU A 119 -1.71 12.95 29.52
CA LEU A 119 -2.22 13.88 28.51
C LEU A 119 -1.35 13.81 27.27
N SER A 120 -2.00 13.62 26.12
CA SER A 120 -1.35 13.65 24.80
C SER A 120 -1.17 15.08 24.32
N ASN A 121 0.01 15.36 23.76
CA ASN A 121 0.33 16.66 23.17
C ASN A 121 -0.16 16.75 21.71
N LYS A 122 -0.29 15.60 21.04
CA LYS A 122 -0.70 15.51 19.64
C LYS A 122 -1.37 14.16 19.37
N PHE A 123 -2.48 14.20 18.65
CA PHE A 123 -3.20 13.02 18.20
C PHE A 123 -3.44 13.10 16.70
N ILE A 124 -3.08 12.06 15.95
CA ILE A 124 -3.26 12.01 14.49
C ILE A 124 -3.81 10.65 14.05
N PHE A 125 -4.60 10.69 12.98
CA PHE A 125 -4.92 9.51 12.19
C PHE A 125 -3.96 9.44 10.99
N SER A 126 -3.43 8.25 10.73
CA SER A 126 -2.55 7.97 9.61
C SER A 126 -2.99 6.69 8.92
N PRO A 127 -2.78 6.55 7.60
CA PRO A 127 -3.01 5.29 6.94
C PRO A 127 -1.88 4.33 7.29
N GLY A 128 -2.22 3.06 7.49
CA GLY A 128 -1.28 2.02 7.84
C GLY A 128 -1.76 0.64 7.36
N GLY A 129 -1.26 -0.39 8.03
CA GLY A 129 -1.41 -1.78 7.60
C GLY A 129 -0.27 -2.18 6.66
N LYS A 130 0.34 -3.32 6.93
CA LYS A 130 1.52 -3.79 6.20
C LYS A 130 1.24 -3.95 4.71
N GLY A 131 0.05 -4.44 4.36
CA GLY A 131 -0.37 -4.58 2.96
C GLY A 131 -0.39 -3.26 2.23
N CYS A 132 -1.03 -2.25 2.82
CA CYS A 132 -1.09 -0.91 2.24
C CYS A 132 0.30 -0.28 2.12
N ASN A 133 1.12 -0.33 3.17
CA ASN A 133 2.49 0.20 3.16
C ASN A 133 3.33 -0.48 2.05
N GLN A 134 3.26 -1.81 1.93
CA GLN A 134 4.00 -2.55 0.92
C GLN A 134 3.51 -2.24 -0.51
N ALA A 135 2.20 -2.07 -0.70
CA ALA A 135 1.62 -1.64 -1.97
C ALA A 135 2.05 -0.22 -2.36
N LEU A 136 2.12 0.70 -1.40
CA LEU A 136 2.66 2.05 -1.63
C LEU A 136 4.14 1.97 -2.02
N ALA A 137 4.96 1.26 -1.26
CA ALA A 137 6.39 1.14 -1.54
C ALA A 137 6.66 0.57 -2.95
N ALA A 138 5.91 -0.46 -3.36
CA ALA A 138 6.01 -0.99 -4.73
C ALA A 138 5.56 0.04 -5.79
N SER A 139 4.50 0.81 -5.53
CA SER A 139 4.01 1.86 -6.44
C SER A 139 5.00 3.02 -6.58
N TYR A 140 5.62 3.44 -5.47
CA TYR A 140 6.65 4.49 -5.43
C TYR A 140 7.98 4.04 -6.03
N SER A 141 8.22 2.73 -6.07
CA SER A 141 9.28 2.09 -6.85
C SER A 141 8.94 1.98 -8.34
N ASP A 142 7.98 2.77 -8.85
CA ASP A 142 7.50 2.83 -10.24
C ASP A 142 7.12 1.46 -10.84
N SER A 143 6.44 0.62 -10.05
CA SER A 143 5.82 -0.64 -10.51
C SER A 143 4.30 -0.51 -10.49
N PRO A 144 3.57 -0.96 -11.53
CA PRO A 144 2.12 -1.08 -11.47
C PRO A 144 1.71 -2.02 -10.34
N VAL A 145 0.87 -1.55 -9.42
CA VAL A 145 0.37 -2.34 -8.30
C VAL A 145 -1.11 -2.62 -8.47
N HIS A 146 -1.50 -3.87 -8.21
CA HIS A 146 -2.88 -4.22 -7.87
C HIS A 146 -2.98 -4.56 -6.38
N PHE A 147 -3.66 -3.72 -5.60
CA PHE A 147 -3.84 -3.92 -4.15
C PHE A 147 -5.23 -4.50 -3.85
N ILE A 148 -5.28 -5.66 -3.21
CA ILE A 148 -6.51 -6.32 -2.74
C ILE A 148 -6.56 -6.21 -1.23
N THR A 149 -7.64 -5.66 -0.71
CA THR A 149 -7.85 -5.48 0.74
C THR A 149 -9.34 -5.50 1.09
N LYS A 150 -9.66 -5.53 2.38
CA LYS A 150 -11.03 -5.49 2.88
C LYS A 150 -11.12 -4.59 4.11
N ILE A 151 -12.13 -3.73 4.10
CA ILE A 151 -12.41 -2.75 5.15
C ILE A 151 -13.82 -2.94 5.70
N GLY A 152 -14.15 -2.27 6.80
CA GLY A 152 -15.51 -2.25 7.33
C GLY A 152 -16.42 -1.30 6.55
N THR A 153 -17.65 -1.16 7.00
CA THR A 153 -18.58 -0.08 6.61
C THR A 153 -18.68 1.02 7.68
N ASP A 154 -17.75 1.03 8.64
CA ASP A 154 -17.65 2.03 9.70
C ASP A 154 -17.10 3.38 9.21
N GLN A 155 -16.97 4.33 10.14
CA GLN A 155 -16.51 5.70 9.89
C GLN A 155 -15.11 5.81 9.26
N PHE A 156 -14.25 4.79 9.39
CA PHE A 156 -12.93 4.77 8.76
C PHE A 156 -12.95 4.25 7.32
N SER A 157 -14.08 3.71 6.85
CA SER A 157 -14.17 3.14 5.50
C SER A 157 -13.96 4.20 4.41
N GLU A 158 -14.59 5.36 4.56
CA GLU A 158 -14.42 6.49 3.64
C GLU A 158 -12.98 7.01 3.66
N TYR A 159 -12.36 7.09 4.84
CA TYR A 159 -10.95 7.47 4.97
C TYR A 159 -10.04 6.49 4.19
N ALA A 160 -10.27 5.19 4.33
CA ALA A 160 -9.51 4.15 3.62
C ALA A 160 -9.68 4.26 2.10
N ILE A 161 -10.92 4.38 1.62
CA ILE A 161 -11.23 4.49 0.18
C ILE A 161 -10.58 5.74 -0.41
N ASN A 162 -10.73 6.89 0.25
CA ASN A 162 -10.18 8.16 -0.22
C ASN A 162 -8.65 8.13 -0.23
N PHE A 163 -8.01 7.58 0.80
CA PHE A 163 -6.56 7.45 0.84
C PHE A 163 -6.04 6.54 -0.28
N ILE A 164 -6.56 5.32 -0.39
CA ILE A 164 -6.09 4.36 -1.41
C ILE A 164 -6.29 4.94 -2.81
N SER A 165 -7.45 5.55 -3.08
CA SER A 165 -7.80 6.10 -4.41
C SER A 165 -6.98 7.34 -4.80
N SER A 166 -6.51 8.12 -3.82
CA SER A 166 -5.65 9.30 -4.07
C SER A 166 -4.15 8.99 -4.00
N SER A 167 -3.79 7.78 -3.59
CA SER A 167 -2.40 7.33 -3.51
C SER A 167 -1.80 6.99 -4.88
N LYS A 168 -0.49 6.67 -4.90
CA LYS A 168 0.21 6.20 -6.12
C LYS A 168 -0.18 4.78 -6.54
N ILE A 169 -1.03 4.08 -5.78
CA ILE A 169 -1.54 2.73 -6.12
C ILE A 169 -2.50 2.86 -7.31
N LYS A 170 -2.05 2.44 -8.49
CA LYS A 170 -2.79 2.60 -9.75
C LYS A 170 -4.09 1.81 -9.80
N THR A 171 -4.16 0.65 -9.15
CA THR A 171 -5.35 -0.20 -9.21
C THR A 171 -5.56 -0.89 -7.87
N SER A 172 -6.77 -0.83 -7.34
CA SER A 172 -7.14 -1.50 -6.09
C SER A 172 -8.49 -2.22 -6.21
N THR A 173 -8.65 -3.25 -5.39
CA THR A 173 -9.93 -3.89 -5.09
C THR A 173 -10.13 -3.80 -3.59
N ILE A 174 -11.11 -3.00 -3.18
CA ILE A 174 -11.44 -2.74 -1.78
C ILE A 174 -12.78 -3.40 -1.50
N TYR A 175 -12.76 -4.55 -0.84
CA TYR A 175 -13.98 -5.19 -0.35
C TYR A 175 -14.48 -4.49 0.91
N GLN A 176 -15.78 -4.57 1.17
CA GLN A 176 -16.40 -4.03 2.38
C GLN A 176 -17.20 -5.11 3.10
N THR A 177 -17.25 -5.04 4.43
CA THR A 177 -18.06 -5.93 5.26
C THR A 177 -18.75 -5.17 6.38
N GLU A 178 -19.99 -5.53 6.68
CA GLU A 178 -20.74 -5.02 7.84
C GLU A 178 -20.44 -5.82 9.13
N LYS A 179 -19.74 -6.96 9.00
CA LYS A 179 -19.50 -7.91 10.09
C LYS A 179 -18.42 -7.43 11.07
N TYR A 180 -17.41 -6.72 10.56
CA TYR A 180 -16.26 -6.26 11.33
C TYR A 180 -15.89 -4.83 10.92
N GLN A 181 -15.34 -4.06 11.86
CA GLN A 181 -14.79 -2.73 11.56
C GLN A 181 -13.51 -2.82 10.71
N THR A 182 -13.15 -1.71 10.09
CA THR A 182 -11.86 -1.44 9.47
C THR A 182 -10.75 -1.69 10.50
N GLY A 183 -9.65 -2.28 10.05
CA GLY A 183 -8.50 -2.51 10.92
C GLY A 183 -7.99 -1.20 11.53
N THR A 184 -7.52 -1.25 12.76
CA THR A 184 -6.97 -0.08 13.46
C THR A 184 -5.71 -0.46 14.23
N ALA A 185 -4.80 0.50 14.36
CA ALA A 185 -3.67 0.39 15.27
C ALA A 185 -3.71 1.54 16.27
N SER A 186 -3.79 1.25 17.56
CA SER A 186 -3.60 2.24 18.62
C SER A 186 -2.12 2.34 18.94
N ILE A 187 -1.52 3.49 18.65
CA ILE A 187 -0.08 3.71 18.75
C ILE A 187 0.18 4.80 19.78
N PHE A 188 0.99 4.49 20.78
CA PHE A 188 1.52 5.47 21.73
C PHE A 188 2.98 5.67 21.44
N VAL A 189 3.42 6.92 21.29
CA VAL A 189 4.82 7.28 21.04
C VAL A 189 5.32 8.18 22.16
N SER A 190 6.43 7.81 22.79
CA SER A 190 7.13 8.71 23.71
C SER A 190 7.90 9.76 22.93
N GLU A 191 7.63 11.04 23.20
CA GLU A 191 8.42 12.16 22.64
C GLU A 191 9.83 12.21 23.22
N ASN A 192 10.00 11.78 24.47
CA ASN A 192 11.31 11.77 25.14
C ASN A 192 12.26 10.69 24.60
N SER A 193 11.78 9.46 24.40
CA SER A 193 12.63 8.32 23.98
C SER A 193 12.46 7.92 22.51
N GLY A 194 11.35 8.29 21.87
CA GLY A 194 10.97 7.79 20.55
C GLY A 194 10.40 6.37 20.56
N GLU A 195 10.36 5.70 21.72
CA GLU A 195 9.80 4.37 21.86
C GLU A 195 8.29 4.38 21.64
N ASN A 196 7.76 3.26 21.14
CA ASN A 196 6.35 3.11 20.83
C ASN A 196 5.76 1.78 21.30
N ILE A 197 4.49 1.82 21.71
CA ILE A 197 3.66 0.64 21.98
C ILE A 197 2.51 0.65 20.98
N ILE A 198 2.28 -0.48 20.33
CA ILE A 198 1.24 -0.66 19.31
C ILE A 198 0.29 -1.76 19.75
N SER A 199 -1.00 -1.46 19.74
CA SER A 199 -2.08 -2.45 19.83
C SER A 199 -2.84 -2.47 18.51
N ILE A 200 -2.93 -3.64 17.87
CA ILE A 200 -3.58 -3.78 16.55
C ILE A 200 -4.89 -4.54 16.73
N TYR A 201 -5.99 -3.94 16.24
CA TYR A 201 -7.24 -4.64 15.99
C TYR A 201 -7.34 -4.92 14.48
N PRO A 202 -7.19 -6.17 14.04
CA PRO A 202 -7.10 -6.48 12.61
C PRO A 202 -8.45 -6.36 11.89
N GLY A 203 -9.58 -6.51 12.61
CA GLY A 203 -10.93 -6.30 12.07
C GLY A 203 -11.21 -7.04 10.76
N SER A 204 -11.78 -6.31 9.80
CA SER A 204 -12.14 -6.75 8.45
C SER A 204 -10.98 -7.33 7.62
N ASN A 205 -9.73 -7.06 7.98
CA ASN A 205 -8.58 -7.70 7.33
C ASN A 205 -8.57 -9.23 7.51
N MET A 206 -9.26 -9.75 8.55
CA MET A 206 -9.39 -11.19 8.83
C MET A 206 -10.66 -11.82 8.24
N ASP A 207 -11.40 -11.12 7.39
CA ASP A 207 -12.67 -11.59 6.82
C ASP A 207 -12.64 -11.64 5.28
N ILE A 208 -11.46 -11.77 4.67
CA ILE A 208 -11.32 -11.92 3.23
C ILE A 208 -11.63 -13.38 2.87
N THR A 209 -12.66 -13.59 2.06
CA THR A 209 -13.09 -14.93 1.67
C THR A 209 -12.26 -15.46 0.49
N ALA A 210 -12.15 -16.79 0.39
CA ALA A 210 -11.50 -17.41 -0.77
C ALA A 210 -12.19 -17.04 -2.09
N ASP A 211 -13.52 -16.91 -2.11
CA ASP A 211 -14.25 -16.51 -3.32
C ASP A 211 -13.95 -15.07 -3.73
N GLU A 212 -13.78 -14.14 -2.77
CA GLU A 212 -13.32 -12.78 -3.06
C GLU A 212 -11.93 -12.80 -3.73
N VAL A 213 -11.00 -13.64 -3.25
CA VAL A 213 -9.68 -13.81 -3.88
C VAL A 213 -9.81 -14.41 -5.29
N LYS A 214 -10.64 -15.44 -5.48
CA LYS A 214 -10.88 -16.08 -6.80
C LYS A 214 -11.44 -15.12 -7.83
N ILE A 215 -12.33 -14.21 -7.44
CA ILE A 215 -12.87 -13.19 -8.34
C ILE A 215 -11.75 -12.30 -8.91
N GLN A 216 -10.65 -12.12 -8.18
CA GLN A 216 -9.47 -11.37 -8.64
C GLN A 216 -8.45 -12.22 -9.41
N LYS A 217 -8.74 -13.48 -9.73
CA LYS A 217 -7.80 -14.42 -10.39
C LYS A 217 -7.12 -13.80 -11.61
N ASP A 218 -7.85 -13.17 -12.52
CA ASP A 218 -7.25 -12.58 -13.73
C ASP A 218 -6.24 -11.47 -13.39
N LYS A 219 -6.49 -10.67 -12.35
CA LYS A 219 -5.56 -9.62 -11.93
C LYS A 219 -4.33 -10.19 -11.24
N ILE A 220 -4.50 -11.26 -10.47
CA ILE A 220 -3.42 -12.01 -9.81
C ILE A 220 -2.53 -12.67 -10.88
N VAL A 221 -3.11 -13.41 -11.82
CA VAL A 221 -2.40 -14.13 -12.89
C VAL A 221 -1.62 -13.19 -13.81
N ASN A 222 -2.12 -11.98 -14.02
CA ASN A 222 -1.43 -10.96 -14.81
C ASN A 222 -0.35 -10.20 -14.04
N SER A 223 0.00 -10.61 -12.81
CA SER A 223 1.12 -10.02 -12.06
C SER A 223 2.42 -10.79 -12.27
N ASN A 224 3.56 -10.11 -12.09
CA ASN A 224 4.87 -10.74 -12.14
C ASN A 224 5.31 -11.25 -10.77
N ILE A 225 4.79 -10.65 -9.67
CA ILE A 225 5.06 -11.05 -8.29
C ILE A 225 3.80 -10.86 -7.45
N ILE A 226 3.56 -11.82 -6.55
CA ILE A 226 2.60 -11.71 -5.46
C ILE A 226 3.36 -11.37 -4.18
N LEU A 227 2.93 -10.33 -3.46
CA LEU A 227 3.52 -9.90 -2.19
C LEU A 227 2.47 -9.98 -1.07
N LEU A 228 2.79 -10.73 -0.01
CA LEU A 228 1.89 -11.08 1.08
C LEU A 228 2.51 -10.78 2.44
N GLN A 229 1.64 -10.64 3.45
CA GLN A 229 2.00 -10.50 4.87
C GLN A 229 1.06 -11.36 5.72
N LEU A 230 1.26 -11.41 7.04
CA LEU A 230 0.43 -12.21 7.96
C LEU A 230 -0.61 -11.38 8.72
N GLU A 231 -1.11 -10.30 8.11
CA GLU A 231 -2.20 -9.46 8.64
C GLU A 231 -3.57 -9.71 7.99
N THR A 232 -3.69 -10.80 7.23
CA THR A 232 -4.95 -11.28 6.67
C THR A 232 -5.23 -12.71 7.10
N ASN A 233 -6.47 -13.16 6.98
CA ASN A 233 -6.85 -14.52 7.36
C ASN A 233 -6.22 -15.60 6.47
N ILE A 234 -6.09 -16.81 7.04
CA ILE A 234 -5.41 -17.94 6.42
C ILE A 234 -6.06 -18.39 5.12
N GLU A 235 -7.39 -18.32 5.04
CA GLU A 235 -8.15 -18.77 3.87
C GLU A 235 -7.79 -17.93 2.65
N ALA A 236 -7.70 -16.61 2.82
CA ALA A 236 -7.30 -15.69 1.75
C ALA A 236 -5.84 -15.91 1.33
N LEU A 237 -4.95 -16.12 2.31
CA LEU A 237 -3.53 -16.43 2.05
C LEU A 237 -3.37 -17.76 1.29
N LYS A 238 -4.04 -18.83 1.73
CA LYS A 238 -3.99 -20.14 1.06
C LYS A 238 -4.49 -20.04 -0.38
N GLU A 239 -5.61 -19.36 -0.61
CA GLU A 239 -6.19 -19.23 -1.94
C GLU A 239 -5.28 -18.47 -2.91
N ILE A 240 -4.73 -17.30 -2.50
CA ILE A 240 -3.84 -16.55 -3.41
C ILE A 240 -2.51 -17.28 -3.65
N ILE A 241 -2.01 -18.02 -2.65
CA ILE A 241 -0.82 -18.86 -2.79
C ILE A 241 -1.07 -20.00 -3.76
N GLU A 242 -2.25 -20.63 -3.72
CA GLU A 242 -2.64 -21.68 -4.65
C GLU A 242 -2.72 -21.16 -6.09
N ILE A 243 -3.35 -20.01 -6.31
CA ILE A 243 -3.38 -19.36 -7.63
C ILE A 243 -1.95 -19.03 -8.09
N GLY A 244 -1.12 -18.45 -7.21
CA GLY A 244 0.27 -18.11 -7.54
C GLY A 244 1.08 -19.32 -7.97
N ASN A 245 0.97 -20.44 -7.25
CA ASN A 245 1.67 -21.68 -7.57
C ASN A 245 1.14 -22.35 -8.85
N GLU A 246 -0.18 -22.39 -9.06
CA GLU A 246 -0.81 -22.94 -10.27
C GLU A 246 -0.29 -22.23 -11.53
N TYR A 247 -0.17 -20.90 -11.47
CA TYR A 247 0.26 -20.05 -12.59
C TYR A 247 1.76 -19.70 -12.56
N LYS A 248 2.53 -20.29 -11.64
CA LYS A 248 3.98 -20.11 -11.49
C LYS A 248 4.41 -18.64 -11.31
N ILE A 249 3.63 -17.88 -10.56
CA ILE A 249 3.93 -16.50 -10.19
C ILE A 249 4.75 -16.51 -8.91
N PRO A 250 5.96 -15.90 -8.88
CA PRO A 250 6.76 -15.83 -7.68
C PRO A 250 6.03 -15.16 -6.51
N ILE A 251 6.11 -15.79 -5.33
CA ILE A 251 5.45 -15.31 -4.11
C ILE A 251 6.51 -14.86 -3.10
N ILE A 252 6.38 -13.61 -2.66
CA ILE A 252 7.13 -13.07 -1.52
C ILE A 252 6.18 -13.02 -0.32
N LEU A 253 6.58 -13.62 0.79
CA LEU A 253 5.86 -13.53 2.06
C LEU A 253 6.75 -12.84 3.09
N ASN A 254 6.28 -11.70 3.61
CA ASN A 254 6.80 -11.11 4.83
C ASN A 254 6.08 -11.72 6.03
N PRO A 255 6.73 -12.55 6.86
CA PRO A 255 6.07 -13.29 7.95
C PRO A 255 5.80 -12.40 9.18
N ALA A 256 5.27 -11.20 8.95
CA ALA A 256 5.02 -10.17 9.95
C ALA A 256 3.51 -9.84 10.04
N PRO A 257 2.95 -9.71 11.26
CA PRO A 257 3.53 -10.18 12.52
C PRO A 257 3.71 -11.70 12.50
N TYR A 258 4.66 -12.22 13.29
CA TYR A 258 4.90 -13.66 13.34
C TYR A 258 3.64 -14.41 13.80
N ASN A 259 3.33 -15.49 13.10
CA ASN A 259 2.31 -16.47 13.47
C ASN A 259 2.77 -17.85 12.98
N ASP A 260 2.58 -18.90 13.79
CA ASP A 260 3.01 -20.27 13.48
C ASP A 260 2.45 -20.82 12.17
N ILE A 261 1.34 -20.24 11.69
CA ILE A 261 0.74 -20.48 10.38
C ILE A 261 1.75 -20.42 9.22
N VAL A 262 2.82 -19.64 9.36
CA VAL A 262 3.89 -19.53 8.37
C VAL A 262 4.52 -20.90 8.07
N ASN A 263 4.59 -21.80 9.07
CA ASN A 263 5.14 -23.14 8.89
C ASN A 263 4.24 -24.01 7.99
N GLU A 264 2.93 -23.73 7.89
CA GLU A 264 2.03 -24.41 6.95
C GLU A 264 2.18 -23.90 5.51
N LEU A 265 2.71 -22.68 5.35
CA LEU A 265 2.75 -21.98 4.06
C LEU A 265 4.14 -22.06 3.41
N ILE A 266 5.20 -22.20 4.21
CA ILE A 266 6.59 -21.93 3.81
C ILE A 266 7.07 -22.69 2.55
N GLU A 267 6.66 -23.95 2.36
CA GLU A 267 7.03 -24.76 1.19
C GLU A 267 6.46 -24.22 -0.13
N LYS A 268 5.39 -23.42 -0.05
CA LYS A 268 4.69 -22.83 -1.20
C LYS A 268 5.15 -21.40 -1.50
N ILE A 269 6.18 -20.91 -0.80
CA ILE A 269 6.70 -19.54 -0.92
C ILE A 269 8.06 -19.54 -1.65
N ASP A 270 8.29 -18.55 -2.52
CA ASP A 270 9.56 -18.41 -3.23
C ASP A 270 10.58 -17.60 -2.42
N ILE A 271 10.15 -16.55 -1.74
CA ILE A 271 11.01 -15.66 -0.94
C ILE A 271 10.32 -15.34 0.39
N LEU A 272 10.98 -15.68 1.50
CA LEU A 272 10.55 -15.29 2.85
C LEU A 272 11.41 -14.15 3.37
N THR A 273 10.80 -13.12 3.95
CA THR A 273 11.49 -11.88 4.35
C THR A 273 11.33 -11.53 5.85
N PRO A 274 11.74 -12.41 6.78
CA PRO A 274 11.61 -12.13 8.22
C PRO A 274 12.56 -11.02 8.71
N ASN A 275 12.23 -10.38 9.82
CA ASN A 275 13.22 -9.64 10.65
C ASN A 275 13.96 -10.58 11.62
N GLU A 276 14.85 -10.05 12.48
CA GLU A 276 15.58 -10.86 13.46
C GLU A 276 14.66 -11.65 14.39
N THR A 277 13.58 -11.03 14.89
CA THR A 277 12.63 -11.65 15.82
C THR A 277 11.87 -12.79 15.14
N GLU A 278 11.31 -12.54 13.97
CA GLU A 278 10.58 -13.52 13.16
C GLU A 278 11.49 -14.67 12.72
N ALA A 279 12.73 -14.36 12.31
CA ALA A 279 13.71 -15.37 11.93
C ALA A 279 14.11 -16.22 13.13
N SER A 280 14.20 -15.63 14.33
CA SER A 280 14.51 -16.37 15.56
C SER A 280 13.40 -17.35 15.92
N LEU A 281 12.14 -16.92 15.83
CA LEU A 281 10.97 -17.76 16.06
C LEU A 281 10.86 -18.87 15.02
N LEU A 282 11.09 -18.53 13.74
CA LEU A 282 11.05 -19.50 12.64
C LEU A 282 12.16 -20.55 12.73
N SER A 283 13.38 -20.18 13.10
CA SER A 283 14.54 -21.07 13.07
C SER A 283 14.83 -21.74 14.42
N ASN A 284 14.23 -21.26 15.51
CA ASN A 284 14.65 -21.54 16.88
C ASN A 284 16.12 -21.17 17.17
N ILE A 285 16.71 -20.24 16.41
CA ILE A 285 18.05 -19.69 16.63
C ILE A 285 17.92 -18.23 17.01
N ASN A 286 18.44 -17.83 18.18
CA ASN A 286 18.43 -16.43 18.57
C ASN A 286 19.35 -15.59 17.65
N VAL A 287 18.76 -14.74 16.81
CA VAL A 287 19.47 -13.90 15.85
C VAL A 287 19.90 -12.60 16.52
N ILE A 288 21.21 -12.49 16.78
CA ILE A 288 21.81 -11.32 17.48
C ILE A 288 22.93 -10.67 16.66
N ASP A 289 23.44 -11.38 15.65
CA ASP A 289 24.54 -10.97 14.79
C ASP A 289 24.43 -11.60 13.38
N LEU A 290 25.37 -11.28 12.50
CA LEU A 290 25.35 -11.75 11.12
C LEU A 290 25.53 -13.28 11.02
N GLU A 291 26.30 -13.89 11.93
CA GLU A 291 26.59 -15.32 11.90
C GLU A 291 25.39 -16.16 12.38
N SER A 292 24.73 -15.74 13.45
CA SER A 292 23.45 -16.32 13.89
C SER A 292 22.35 -16.13 12.84
N ALA A 293 22.32 -14.99 12.14
CA ALA A 293 21.39 -14.76 11.03
C ALA A 293 21.64 -15.72 9.85
N LYS A 294 22.89 -15.98 9.46
CA LYS A 294 23.21 -16.96 8.41
C LYS A 294 22.70 -18.35 8.76
N LYS A 295 22.95 -18.81 9.99
CA LYS A 295 22.45 -20.11 10.48
C LYS A 295 20.92 -20.18 10.49
N ALA A 296 20.27 -19.11 10.95
CA ALA A 296 18.81 -19.02 10.91
C ALA A 296 18.28 -19.10 9.47
N ALA A 297 18.93 -18.42 8.52
CA ALA A 297 18.54 -18.45 7.11
C ALA A 297 18.67 -19.85 6.49
N GLU A 298 19.73 -20.61 6.83
CA GLU A 298 19.89 -22.00 6.41
C GLU A 298 18.78 -22.90 6.97
N VAL A 299 18.49 -22.81 8.27
CA VAL A 299 17.41 -23.59 8.90
C VAL A 299 16.07 -23.28 8.24
N ILE A 300 15.77 -22.00 8.01
CA ILE A 300 14.52 -21.57 7.36
C ILE A 300 14.46 -22.06 5.92
N TYR A 301 15.56 -21.98 5.17
CA TYR A 301 15.64 -22.51 3.81
C TYR A 301 15.33 -24.02 3.77
N HIS A 302 15.89 -24.80 4.70
CA HIS A 302 15.63 -26.23 4.80
C HIS A 302 14.21 -26.60 5.24
N LYS A 303 13.38 -25.63 5.64
CA LYS A 303 11.93 -25.82 5.80
C LYS A 303 11.16 -25.77 4.48
N GLY A 304 11.81 -25.46 3.35
CA GLY A 304 11.25 -25.62 2.00
C GLY A 304 11.07 -24.33 1.18
N VAL A 305 11.37 -23.15 1.74
CA VAL A 305 11.36 -21.90 0.97
C VAL A 305 12.58 -21.80 0.05
N LYS A 306 12.41 -21.24 -1.16
CA LYS A 306 13.50 -21.17 -2.16
C LYS A 306 14.55 -20.11 -1.86
N LYS A 307 14.19 -19.02 -1.18
CA LYS A 307 15.11 -17.96 -0.75
C LYS A 307 14.65 -17.37 0.58
N VAL A 308 15.62 -17.02 1.42
CA VAL A 308 15.38 -16.32 2.70
C VAL A 308 16.09 -14.99 2.66
N VAL A 309 15.44 -13.92 3.12
CA VAL A 309 16.05 -12.59 3.32
C VAL A 309 15.76 -12.15 4.74
N ILE A 310 16.74 -12.23 5.62
CA ILE A 310 16.60 -11.74 6.99
C ILE A 310 16.99 -10.26 7.00
N THR A 311 16.05 -9.40 7.38
CA THR A 311 16.33 -7.98 7.66
C THR A 311 16.95 -7.83 9.05
N LEU A 312 17.94 -6.95 9.17
CA LEU A 312 18.82 -6.78 10.34
C LEU A 312 18.82 -5.33 10.85
N GLY A 313 17.69 -4.63 10.72
CA GLY A 313 17.56 -3.21 11.02
C GLY A 313 18.66 -2.34 10.38
N SER A 314 19.37 -1.58 11.21
CA SER A 314 20.47 -0.69 10.78
C SER A 314 21.69 -1.43 10.22
N LYS A 315 21.78 -2.76 10.38
CA LYS A 315 22.84 -3.59 9.80
C LYS A 315 22.53 -4.01 8.35
N GLY A 316 21.32 -3.75 7.84
CA GLY A 316 20.92 -4.08 6.46
C GLY A 316 20.17 -5.41 6.37
N SER A 317 20.56 -6.29 5.46
CA SER A 317 19.94 -7.62 5.31
C SER A 317 20.93 -8.69 4.87
N ILE A 318 20.61 -9.94 5.18
CA ILE A 318 21.33 -11.13 4.71
C ILE A 318 20.36 -12.03 3.96
N ALA A 319 20.71 -12.39 2.73
CA ALA A 319 19.91 -13.30 1.92
C ALA A 319 20.63 -14.64 1.71
N PHE A 320 19.88 -15.73 1.65
CA PHE A 320 20.36 -17.07 1.31
C PHE A 320 19.47 -17.67 0.22
N ASP A 321 20.09 -18.18 -0.85
CA ASP A 321 19.39 -18.78 -2.00
C ASP A 321 19.58 -20.30 -2.13
N GLY A 322 20.14 -20.94 -1.09
CA GLY A 322 20.50 -22.35 -1.08
C GLY A 322 21.96 -22.62 -1.43
N ASN A 323 22.65 -21.68 -2.08
CA ASN A 323 24.04 -21.86 -2.50
C ASN A 323 24.96 -20.78 -1.92
N LYS A 324 24.49 -19.54 -1.84
CA LYS A 324 25.30 -18.40 -1.41
C LYS A 324 24.52 -17.47 -0.50
N PHE A 325 25.28 -16.81 0.36
CA PHE A 325 24.83 -15.69 1.14
C PHE A 325 25.14 -14.38 0.43
N ILE A 326 24.22 -13.43 0.52
CA ILE A 326 24.38 -12.06 0.04
C ILE A 326 24.10 -11.12 1.20
N TYR A 327 25.15 -10.57 1.80
CA TYR A 327 25.03 -9.52 2.80
C TYR A 327 24.92 -8.15 2.11
N SER A 328 23.82 -7.45 2.39
CA SER A 328 23.49 -6.14 1.87
C SER A 328 23.49 -5.14 3.03
N PRO A 329 24.58 -4.38 3.26
CA PRO A 329 24.60 -3.41 4.36
C PRO A 329 23.50 -2.35 4.18
N ALA A 330 23.06 -1.73 5.27
CA ALA A 330 22.14 -0.61 5.19
C ALA A 330 22.87 0.62 4.59
N TYR A 331 22.14 1.46 3.87
CA TYR A 331 22.64 2.79 3.53
C TYR A 331 22.53 3.69 4.75
N THR A 332 23.51 4.57 4.94
CA THR A 332 23.45 5.61 5.97
C THR A 332 22.23 6.51 5.73
N ALA A 333 21.47 6.77 6.79
CA ALA A 333 20.25 7.58 6.73
C ALA A 333 20.12 8.47 7.96
N VAL A 334 19.43 9.60 7.79
CA VAL A 334 19.04 10.48 8.91
C VAL A 334 17.70 10.02 9.45
N VAL A 335 17.73 9.08 10.38
CA VAL A 335 16.54 8.40 10.90
C VAL A 335 15.60 9.40 11.61
N LYS A 336 14.37 9.50 11.10
CA LYS A 336 13.26 10.22 11.75
C LYS A 336 12.20 9.27 12.28
N ASN A 337 11.88 8.23 11.51
CA ASN A 337 10.87 7.24 11.87
C ASN A 337 11.23 5.87 11.28
N THR A 338 11.28 4.83 12.10
CA THR A 338 11.57 3.46 11.63
C THR A 338 10.31 2.65 11.31
N ALA A 339 9.12 3.18 11.59
CA ALA A 339 7.85 2.54 11.26
C ALA A 339 7.71 2.36 9.74
N GLY A 340 7.29 1.17 9.31
CA GLY A 340 7.15 0.85 7.89
C GLY A 340 8.46 0.58 7.16
N ALA A 341 9.64 0.64 7.79
CA ALA A 341 10.92 0.40 7.11
C ALA A 341 11.01 -1.00 6.46
N GLY A 342 10.48 -2.02 7.16
CA GLY A 342 10.38 -3.38 6.64
C GLY A 342 9.36 -3.50 5.51
N ASP A 343 8.24 -2.78 5.58
CA ASP A 343 7.24 -2.73 4.51
C ASP A 343 7.82 -2.05 3.26
N ALA A 344 8.54 -0.94 3.45
CA ALA A 344 9.25 -0.23 2.40
C ALA A 344 10.29 -1.14 1.70
N PHE A 345 11.06 -1.91 2.49
CA PHE A 345 12.00 -2.90 1.95
C PHE A 345 11.28 -3.97 1.11
N ASN A 346 10.19 -4.54 1.62
CA ASN A 346 9.44 -5.61 0.95
C ASN A 346 8.78 -5.15 -0.35
N GLY A 347 8.11 -4.00 -0.34
CA GLY A 347 7.49 -3.44 -1.55
C GLY A 347 8.52 -3.10 -2.62
N ALA A 348 9.65 -2.50 -2.23
CA ALA A 348 10.75 -2.18 -3.15
C ALA A 348 11.45 -3.44 -3.70
N LEU A 349 11.62 -4.48 -2.87
CA LEU A 349 12.16 -5.77 -3.30
C LEU A 349 11.25 -6.42 -4.34
N ALA A 350 9.94 -6.47 -4.07
CA ALA A 350 8.94 -7.01 -4.99
C ALA A 350 8.91 -6.24 -6.31
N ALA A 351 8.88 -4.91 -6.26
CA ALA A 351 8.94 -4.06 -7.45
C ALA A 351 10.18 -4.31 -8.31
N SER A 352 11.37 -4.35 -7.69
CA SER A 352 12.63 -4.55 -8.40
C SER A 352 12.70 -5.94 -9.06
N LEU A 353 12.24 -6.98 -8.36
CA LEU A 353 12.18 -8.34 -8.91
C LEU A 353 11.10 -8.49 -10.00
N ALA A 354 9.95 -7.84 -9.85
CA ALA A 354 8.89 -7.83 -10.86
C ALA A 354 9.37 -7.20 -12.19
N LYS A 355 10.28 -6.21 -12.11
CA LYS A 355 11.01 -5.61 -13.24
C LYS A 355 12.10 -6.51 -13.84
N GLY A 356 12.21 -7.77 -13.40
CA GLY A 356 13.19 -8.73 -13.89
C GLY A 356 14.63 -8.44 -13.46
N LYS A 357 14.84 -7.62 -12.42
CA LYS A 357 16.20 -7.35 -11.91
C LYS A 357 16.78 -8.58 -11.20
N GLN A 358 18.10 -8.68 -11.21
CA GLN A 358 18.79 -9.74 -10.48
C GLN A 358 18.58 -9.59 -8.97
N PHE A 359 18.55 -10.72 -8.25
CA PHE A 359 18.26 -10.75 -6.82
C PHE A 359 19.19 -9.88 -5.97
N SER A 360 20.51 -9.89 -6.25
CA SER A 360 21.48 -9.01 -5.59
C SER A 360 21.17 -7.53 -5.78
N TYR A 361 20.84 -7.12 -7.02
CA TYR A 361 20.43 -5.76 -7.32
C TYR A 361 19.14 -5.38 -6.61
N ALA A 362 18.15 -6.28 -6.60
CA ALA A 362 16.87 -6.04 -5.94
C ALA A 362 17.03 -5.84 -4.42
N LEU A 363 17.91 -6.61 -3.76
CA LEU A 363 18.28 -6.41 -2.36
C LEU A 363 18.93 -5.05 -2.14
N ARG A 364 19.90 -4.66 -2.98
CA ARG A 364 20.55 -3.34 -2.93
C ARG A 364 19.54 -2.20 -3.09
N TYR A 365 18.60 -2.35 -4.03
CA TYR A 365 17.56 -1.37 -4.29
C TYR A 365 16.61 -1.24 -3.09
N ALA A 366 16.13 -2.37 -2.56
CA ALA A 366 15.28 -2.41 -1.38
C ALA A 366 15.96 -1.79 -0.15
N SER A 367 17.25 -2.04 0.06
CA SER A 367 18.04 -1.39 1.13
C SER A 367 18.13 0.13 0.94
N ALA A 368 18.34 0.61 -0.29
CA ALA A 368 18.36 2.05 -0.57
C ALA A 368 16.98 2.70 -0.35
N PHE A 369 15.91 2.05 -0.84
CA PHE A 369 14.54 2.50 -0.67
C PHE A 369 14.16 2.61 0.82
N SER A 370 14.38 1.53 1.58
CA SER A 370 14.10 1.49 3.01
C SER A 370 14.89 2.55 3.79
N SER A 371 16.16 2.79 3.42
CA SER A 371 16.96 3.84 4.05
C SER A 371 16.42 5.26 3.82
N LEU A 372 15.74 5.52 2.70
CA LEU A 372 15.09 6.80 2.44
C LEU A 372 13.74 6.87 3.15
N ALA A 373 13.01 5.75 3.23
CA ALA A 373 11.74 5.67 3.94
C ALA A 373 11.91 6.03 5.43
N VAL A 374 13.01 5.63 6.07
CA VAL A 374 13.24 6.01 7.48
C VAL A 374 13.54 7.50 7.73
N GLU A 375 13.75 8.27 6.66
CA GLU A 375 13.96 9.72 6.71
C GLU A 375 12.64 10.51 6.56
N THR A 376 11.53 9.82 6.32
CA THR A 376 10.18 10.38 6.23
C THR A 376 9.48 10.40 7.59
N SER A 377 8.30 10.99 7.67
CA SER A 377 7.65 11.25 8.97
C SER A 377 6.74 10.11 9.42
N ASN A 378 6.23 9.28 8.51
CA ASN A 378 5.25 8.23 8.80
C ASN A 378 5.41 7.01 7.86
N ALA A 379 4.86 5.87 8.26
CA ALA A 379 5.04 4.58 7.58
C ALA A 379 4.49 4.52 6.15
N SER A 380 3.50 5.36 5.82
CA SER A 380 2.87 5.43 4.49
C SER A 380 3.51 6.46 3.56
N GLU A 381 4.47 7.24 4.05
CA GLU A 381 5.22 8.23 3.26
C GLU A 381 6.45 7.57 2.64
N MET A 382 6.37 7.30 1.34
CA MET A 382 7.38 6.55 0.59
C MET A 382 8.23 7.45 -0.32
N PRO A 383 9.54 7.19 -0.46
CA PRO A 383 10.40 7.95 -1.36
C PRO A 383 10.13 7.64 -2.83
N GLU A 384 10.26 8.66 -3.69
CA GLU A 384 10.22 8.48 -5.15
C GLU A 384 11.42 7.69 -5.68
N ASP A 385 11.20 6.86 -6.70
CA ASP A 385 12.24 6.03 -7.37
C ASP A 385 13.49 6.84 -7.75
N ILE A 386 13.30 8.06 -8.26
CA ILE A 386 14.40 8.96 -8.65
C ILE A 386 15.37 9.22 -7.49
N ASN A 387 14.86 9.35 -6.26
CA ASN A 387 15.69 9.58 -5.06
C ASN A 387 16.44 8.31 -4.67
N VAL A 388 15.81 7.15 -4.84
CA VAL A 388 16.42 5.83 -4.59
C VAL A 388 17.59 5.62 -5.55
N MET A 389 17.38 5.87 -6.84
CA MET A 389 18.41 5.79 -7.86
C MET A 389 19.54 6.79 -7.61
N HIS A 390 19.23 8.01 -7.18
CA HIS A 390 20.22 8.98 -6.76
C HIS A 390 21.10 8.46 -5.61
N ARG A 391 20.49 7.90 -4.56
CA ARG A 391 21.20 7.31 -3.42
C ARG A 391 22.10 6.14 -3.84
N ILE A 392 21.61 5.27 -4.72
CA ILE A 392 22.39 4.14 -5.26
C ILE A 392 23.61 4.64 -6.04
N ASN A 393 23.47 5.70 -6.83
CA ASN A 393 24.52 6.22 -7.71
C ASN A 393 25.56 7.08 -6.98
N GLN A 394 25.19 7.75 -5.89
CA GLN A 394 26.10 8.61 -5.12
C GLN A 394 26.81 7.91 -3.97
N THR A 395 26.37 6.72 -3.58
CA THR A 395 26.97 5.98 -2.46
C THR A 395 27.91 4.90 -2.97
N THR A 396 29.13 4.87 -2.44
CA THR A 396 29.99 3.69 -2.60
C THR A 396 29.38 2.55 -1.78
N TYR A 397 28.79 1.58 -2.46
CA TYR A 397 28.04 0.49 -1.86
C TYR A 397 28.53 -0.85 -2.39
N SER A 398 28.83 -1.79 -1.49
CA SER A 398 29.30 -3.12 -1.85
C SER A 398 28.57 -4.17 -1.02
N GLN A 399 28.02 -5.17 -1.71
CA GLN A 399 27.47 -6.37 -1.08
C GLN A 399 28.60 -7.38 -0.90
N VAL A 400 28.54 -8.16 0.18
CA VAL A 400 29.46 -9.29 0.40
C VAL A 400 28.73 -10.56 0.00
N VAL A 401 29.32 -11.30 -0.95
CA VAL A 401 28.81 -12.60 -1.40
C VAL A 401 29.73 -13.70 -0.92
N THR A 402 29.21 -14.66 -0.16
CA THR A 402 29.95 -15.82 0.34
C THR A 402 29.23 -17.10 -0.03
N GLN A 403 29.94 -18.12 -0.50
CA GLN A 403 29.34 -19.45 -0.71
C GLN A 403 29.01 -20.09 0.64
N SER A 404 27.92 -20.87 0.69
CA SER A 404 27.67 -21.74 1.85
C SER A 404 28.75 -22.84 1.87
N PRO A 405 29.30 -23.19 3.05
CA PRO A 405 30.17 -24.36 3.16
C PRO A 405 29.39 -25.61 2.74
N GLU A 406 29.95 -26.40 1.82
CA GLU A 406 29.35 -27.68 1.38
C GLU A 406 28.99 -28.63 2.52
#